data_AF-A0A1I6T9N6-F1
#
_entry.id   AF-A0A1I6T9N6-F1
#
_cell.length_a   1.000
_cell.length_b   1.000
_cell.length_c   1.000
_cell.angle_alpha   90.00
_cell.angle_beta   90.00
_cell.angle_gamma   90.00
#
_symmetry.space_group_name_H-M   'P 1'
#
loop_
_entity.id
_entity.type
_entity.pdbx_description
1 polymer ?
#
loop_
_entity_poly.entity_id
_entity_poly.type
_entity_poly.pdbx_seq_one_letter_code
_entity_poly.pdbx_strand_id
1 'polypeptide(L)'
;MPVGTAWDVARVTHAVGALTVARARVLGVRLGAVLDAPLRGAIEFVVPLGTSVSWPPLPGTRCVGRGAIRWPTPLAAVGSHRHALCGRRWLVPPVPMEPLATNGSELCEAMGAAIAHLRLASAALTPGRELPASHPAVRSVRPE
;
A
#
# COMPACT_ATOMS: atom_id res chain seq x y z
N MET A 1 -9.88 15.12 11.43
CA MET A 1 -8.86 14.83 12.45
C MET A 1 -7.49 15.27 11.93
N PRO A 2 -6.67 15.97 12.75
CA PRO A 2 -5.31 16.33 12.36
C PRO A 2 -4.41 15.10 12.26
N VAL A 3 -3.45 15.14 11.33
CA VAL A 3 -2.37 14.16 11.14
C VAL A 3 -1.07 14.82 11.60
N GLY A 4 -0.21 14.06 12.29
CA GLY A 4 1.05 14.57 12.86
C GLY A 4 0.95 15.06 14.29
N THR A 5 -0.19 14.89 14.96
CA THR A 5 -0.37 15.26 16.37
C THR A 5 -0.33 14.04 17.29
N ALA A 6 -1.09 13.00 16.95
CA ALA A 6 -1.16 11.76 17.73
C ALA A 6 -0.84 10.52 16.88
N TRP A 7 -0.84 10.66 15.55
CA TRP A 7 -0.58 9.60 14.60
C TRP A 7 -0.15 10.19 13.26
N ASP A 8 0.57 9.37 12.50
CA ASP A 8 0.86 9.60 11.09
C ASP A 8 -0.08 8.74 10.23
N VAL A 9 -0.03 8.94 8.92
CA VAL A 9 -0.83 8.15 7.97
C VAL A 9 0.06 7.59 6.87
N ALA A 10 0.10 6.26 6.75
CA ALA A 10 0.69 5.59 5.59
C ALA A 10 -0.36 5.47 4.48
N ARG A 11 -0.13 6.16 3.36
CA ARG A 11 -0.96 6.11 2.15
C ARG A 11 -0.34 5.17 1.15
N VAL A 12 -1.13 4.25 0.63
CA VAL A 12 -0.66 3.22 -0.27
C VAL A 12 -1.62 3.06 -1.42
N THR A 13 -1.10 2.82 -2.63
CA THR A 13 -1.97 2.54 -3.79
C THR A 13 -2.93 1.39 -3.47
N HIS A 14 -4.12 1.42 -4.06
CA HIS A 14 -5.15 0.45 -3.73
C HIS A 14 -4.69 -1.01 -3.92
N ALA A 15 -3.94 -1.33 -4.98
CA ALA A 15 -3.42 -2.67 -5.23
C ALA A 15 -2.47 -3.17 -4.12
N VAL A 16 -1.48 -2.35 -3.75
CA VAL A 16 -0.53 -2.71 -2.69
C VAL A 16 -1.25 -2.76 -1.33
N GLY A 17 -2.13 -1.80 -1.06
CA GLY A 17 -2.87 -1.72 0.20
C GLY A 17 -3.81 -2.90 0.41
N ALA A 18 -4.56 -3.31 -0.62
CA ALA A 18 -5.50 -4.42 -0.53
C ALA A 18 -4.77 -5.73 -0.24
N LEU A 19 -3.65 -5.98 -0.94
CA LEU A 19 -2.81 -7.15 -0.70
C LEU A 19 -2.13 -7.08 0.68
N THR A 20 -1.71 -5.90 1.13
CA THR A 20 -1.15 -5.68 2.48
C THR A 20 -2.17 -6.05 3.55
N VAL A 21 -3.44 -5.60 3.44
CA VAL A 21 -4.51 -5.96 4.38
C VAL A 21 -4.76 -7.47 4.37
N ALA A 22 -4.82 -8.10 3.20
CA ALA A 22 -5.02 -9.53 3.08
C ALA A 22 -3.87 -10.32 3.77
N ARG A 23 -2.62 -9.95 3.51
CA ARG A 23 -1.45 -10.58 4.12
C ARG A 23 -1.38 -10.36 5.63
N ALA A 24 -1.64 -9.14 6.09
CA ALA A 24 -1.66 -8.83 7.51
C ALA A 24 -2.65 -9.71 8.27
N ARG A 25 -3.85 -9.93 7.70
CA ARG A 25 -4.84 -10.86 8.26
C ARG A 25 -4.35 -12.30 8.32
N VAL A 26 -3.72 -12.79 7.25
CA VAL A 26 -3.17 -14.15 7.21
C VAL A 26 -2.03 -14.35 8.21
N LEU A 27 -1.20 -13.32 8.40
CA LEU A 27 -0.03 -13.36 9.29
C LEU A 27 -0.34 -12.99 10.75
N GLY A 28 -1.60 -12.66 11.07
CA GLY A 28 -2.00 -12.23 12.41
C GLY A 28 -1.45 -10.87 12.83
N VAL A 29 -1.00 -10.04 11.88
CA VAL A 29 -0.58 -8.66 12.16
C VAL A 29 -1.79 -7.86 12.64
N ARG A 30 -1.64 -7.19 13.78
CA ARG A 30 -2.71 -6.35 14.34
C ARG A 30 -2.83 -5.07 13.54
N LEU A 31 -3.83 -5.02 12.67
CA LEU A 31 -4.21 -3.81 11.96
C LEU A 31 -4.98 -2.88 12.90
N GLY A 32 -4.51 -1.64 13.01
CA GLY A 32 -5.29 -0.55 13.57
C GLY A 32 -6.36 -0.07 12.59
N ALA A 33 -6.72 1.21 12.66
CA ALA A 33 -7.69 1.79 11.76
C ALA A 33 -7.15 1.85 10.31
N VAL A 34 -7.91 1.28 9.38
CA VAL A 34 -7.58 1.23 7.95
C VAL A 34 -8.77 1.74 7.13
N LEU A 35 -8.48 2.68 6.24
CA LEU A 35 -9.45 3.35 5.39
C LEU A 35 -9.19 3.03 3.92
N ASP A 36 -10.26 2.77 3.19
CA ASP A 36 -10.26 2.84 1.74
C ASP A 36 -10.71 4.25 1.32
N ALA A 37 -9.89 4.90 0.50
CA ALA A 37 -10.08 6.24 -0.03
C ALA A 37 -10.05 6.20 -1.57
N PRO A 38 -11.13 5.72 -2.22
CA PRO A 38 -11.17 5.47 -3.66
C PRO A 38 -10.91 6.71 -4.51
N LEU A 39 -11.38 7.89 -4.09
CA LEU A 39 -11.11 9.16 -4.78
C LEU A 39 -9.62 9.54 -4.80
N ARG A 40 -8.80 8.93 -3.93
CA ARG A 40 -7.34 9.07 -3.93
C ARG A 40 -6.63 7.87 -4.54
N GLY A 41 -7.36 6.85 -4.99
CA GLY A 41 -6.81 5.57 -5.44
C GLY A 41 -5.96 4.87 -4.37
N ALA A 42 -6.27 5.09 -3.09
CA ALA A 42 -5.38 4.73 -1.99
C ALA A 42 -6.11 4.08 -0.82
N ILE A 43 -5.38 3.22 -0.11
CA ILE A 43 -5.71 2.75 1.22
C ILE A 43 -4.82 3.51 2.22
N GLU A 44 -5.43 4.03 3.27
CA GLU A 44 -4.79 4.82 4.31
C GLU A 44 -4.76 4.02 5.62
N PHE A 45 -3.56 3.76 6.14
CA PHE A 45 -3.35 3.14 7.44
C PHE A 45 -2.99 4.22 8.47
N VAL A 46 -3.65 4.19 9.63
CA VAL A 46 -3.18 4.96 10.77
C VAL A 46 -1.97 4.25 11.36
N VAL A 47 -0.89 4.99 11.59
CA VAL A 47 0.39 4.48 12.11
C VAL A 47 0.88 5.38 13.26
N PRO A 48 1.77 4.90 14.14
CA PRO A 48 2.29 5.70 15.25
C PRO A 48 2.90 7.01 14.78
N LEU A 49 2.81 8.04 15.62
CA LEU A 49 3.46 9.32 15.38
C LEU A 49 4.97 9.12 15.16
N GLY A 50 5.54 9.86 14.19
CA GLY A 50 6.96 9.78 13.86
C GLY A 50 7.30 8.72 12.80
N THR A 51 6.38 7.80 12.50
CA THR A 51 6.54 6.81 11.41
C THR A 51 6.84 7.49 10.07
N SER A 52 6.32 8.70 9.84
CA SER A 52 6.56 9.45 8.61
C SER A 52 8.00 9.91 8.42
N VAL A 53 8.76 10.06 9.50
CA VAL A 53 10.18 10.46 9.47
C VAL A 53 11.07 9.27 9.12
N SER A 54 10.71 8.08 9.59
CA SER A 54 11.49 6.85 9.39
C SER A 54 10.97 5.96 8.26
N TRP A 55 9.96 6.42 7.49
CA TRP A 55 9.32 5.59 6.47
C TRP A 55 10.28 5.31 5.31
N PRO A 56 10.56 4.04 4.98
CA PRO A 56 11.47 3.73 3.89
C PRO A 56 10.84 4.04 2.52
N PRO A 57 11.67 4.27 1.49
CA PRO A 57 11.18 4.49 0.13
C PRO A 57 10.63 3.20 -0.46
N LEU A 58 9.34 2.91 -0.21
CA LEU A 58 8.63 1.78 -0.79
C LEU A 58 7.73 2.23 -1.96
N PRO A 59 7.85 1.61 -3.15
CA PRO A 59 7.03 1.94 -4.32
C PRO A 59 5.54 1.92 -4.04
N GLY A 60 4.84 2.96 -4.49
CA GLY A 60 3.38 3.07 -4.29
C GLY A 60 2.97 3.33 -2.85
N THR A 61 3.90 3.69 -1.97
CA THR A 61 3.62 4.09 -0.58
C THR A 61 4.11 5.50 -0.31
N ARG A 62 3.50 6.16 0.68
CA ARG A 62 3.98 7.41 1.26
C ARG A 62 3.43 7.54 2.67
N CYS A 63 4.30 7.79 3.64
CA CYS A 63 3.84 8.19 4.97
C CYS A 63 3.77 9.72 5.09
N VAL A 64 2.72 10.23 5.73
CA VAL A 64 2.51 11.66 5.95
C VAL A 64 2.33 11.94 7.43
N GLY A 65 3.16 12.84 7.96
CA GLY A 65 3.08 13.33 9.34
C GLY A 65 2.49 14.74 9.47
N ARG A 66 1.75 15.20 8.45
CA ARG A 66 1.03 16.47 8.52
C ARG A 66 -0.22 16.46 7.65
N GLY A 67 -1.21 17.25 8.04
CA GLY A 67 -2.43 17.50 7.29
C GLY A 67 -3.67 17.10 8.06
N ALA A 68 -4.74 16.78 7.34
CA ALA A 68 -5.99 16.34 7.94
C ALA A 68 -6.54 15.11 7.21
N ILE A 69 -7.16 14.24 7.99
CA ILE A 69 -7.86 13.05 7.51
C ILE A 69 -9.35 13.18 7.83
N ARG A 70 -10.20 12.87 6.84
CA ARG A 70 -11.66 12.78 7.02
C ARG A 70 -12.00 11.34 7.33
N TRP A 71 -12.64 11.12 8.48
CA TRP A 71 -13.02 9.79 8.92
C TRP A 71 -14.51 9.58 8.63
N PRO A 72 -14.91 8.41 8.11
CA PRO A 72 -16.27 7.92 8.26
C PRO A 72 -16.65 7.87 9.74
N THR A 73 -17.94 7.89 10.05
CA THR A 73 -18.39 7.59 11.41
C THR A 73 -17.89 6.19 11.80
N PRO A 74 -17.45 5.94 13.05
CA PRO A 74 -17.00 4.61 13.46
C PRO A 74 -18.06 3.53 13.28
N LEU A 75 -19.34 3.92 13.40
CA LEU A 75 -20.52 3.07 13.19
C LEU A 75 -20.90 2.90 11.71
N ALA A 76 -20.20 3.54 10.77
CA ALA A 76 -20.42 3.29 9.36
C ALA A 76 -20.13 1.81 9.07
N ALA A 77 -21.19 1.04 8.77
CA ALA A 77 -21.15 -0.41 8.74
C ALA A 77 -20.11 -0.93 7.74
N VAL A 78 -19.06 -1.54 8.29
CA VAL A 78 -18.12 -2.41 7.58
C VAL A 78 -18.93 -3.59 7.06
N GLY A 79 -19.29 -3.55 5.78
CA GLY A 79 -20.12 -4.59 5.14
C GLY A 79 -21.21 -4.04 4.22
N SER A 80 -21.64 -2.80 4.42
CA SER A 80 -22.67 -2.18 3.56
C SER A 80 -22.20 -1.89 2.13
N HIS A 81 -20.89 -2.05 1.84
CA HIS A 81 -20.21 -1.59 0.63
C HIS A 81 -20.40 -0.08 0.33
N ARG A 82 -21.09 0.66 1.21
CA ARG A 82 -21.35 2.09 1.04
C ARG A 82 -20.18 2.91 1.54
N HIS A 83 -19.84 3.94 0.78
CA HIS A 83 -18.95 4.98 1.24
C HIS A 83 -19.69 5.92 2.18
N ALA A 84 -19.00 6.42 3.20
CA ALA A 84 -19.50 7.56 3.97
C ALA A 84 -19.56 8.81 3.07
N LEU A 85 -20.26 9.85 3.54
CA LEU A 85 -20.39 11.13 2.83
C LEU A 85 -19.03 11.77 2.47
N CYS A 86 -17.96 11.42 3.19
CA CYS A 86 -16.60 11.86 2.88
C CYS A 86 -15.92 11.07 1.74
N GLY A 87 -16.64 10.16 1.07
CA GLY A 87 -16.15 9.34 -0.05
C GLY A 87 -15.20 8.21 0.37
N ARG A 88 -15.24 7.80 1.65
CA ARG A 88 -14.31 6.83 2.26
C ARG A 88 -15.07 5.72 2.96
N ARG A 89 -14.45 4.56 3.15
CA ARG A 89 -15.00 3.47 3.97
C ARG A 89 -13.94 2.89 4.90
N TRP A 90 -14.39 2.31 6.00
CA TRP A 90 -13.54 1.50 6.86
C TRP A 90 -13.28 0.13 6.22
N LEU A 91 -12.02 -0.26 6.15
CA LEU A 91 -11.60 -1.65 5.94
C LEU A 91 -11.35 -2.34 7.29
N VAL A 92 -10.84 -1.56 8.25
CA VAL A 92 -10.75 -1.91 9.67
C VAL A 92 -11.18 -0.66 10.44
N PRO A 93 -12.33 -0.67 11.13
CA PRO A 93 -12.82 0.50 11.85
C PRO A 93 -12.05 0.67 13.18
N PRO A 94 -11.96 1.90 13.71
CA PRO A 94 -11.43 2.09 15.06
C PRO A 94 -12.39 1.46 16.07
N VAL A 95 -11.88 0.62 16.96
CA VAL A 95 -12.64 0.04 18.08
C VAL A 95 -12.05 0.54 19.41
N PRO A 96 -12.87 0.85 20.44
CA PRO A 96 -12.40 1.52 21.66
C PRO A 96 -11.32 0.80 22.46
N MET A 97 -11.16 -0.52 22.27
CA MET A 97 -10.25 -1.37 23.05
C MET A 97 -9.04 -1.88 22.27
N GLU A 98 -8.92 -1.55 20.98
CA GLU A 98 -7.76 -1.95 20.17
C GLU A 98 -6.88 -0.75 19.83
N PRO A 99 -5.58 -0.99 19.56
CA PRO A 99 -4.71 0.06 19.06
C PRO A 99 -5.28 0.72 17.81
N LEU A 100 -5.40 2.05 17.85
CA LEU A 100 -5.82 2.83 16.68
C LEU A 100 -4.80 2.73 15.54
N ALA A 101 -3.52 2.62 15.88
CA ALA A 101 -2.42 2.64 14.93
C ALA A 101 -1.87 1.24 14.68
N THR A 102 -1.60 0.92 13.42
CA THR A 102 -0.88 -0.29 13.01
C THR A 102 0.61 -0.08 13.26
N ASN A 103 1.30 -1.07 13.82
CA ASN A 103 2.76 -0.99 14.01
C ASN A 103 3.47 -0.67 12.68
N GLY A 104 4.30 0.38 12.66
CA GLY A 104 4.92 0.88 11.43
C GLY A 104 5.89 -0.12 10.78
N SER A 105 6.64 -0.88 11.57
CA SER A 105 7.61 -1.88 11.09
C SER A 105 6.89 -3.09 10.50
N GLU A 106 5.91 -3.64 11.22
CA GLU A 106 5.10 -4.77 10.72
C GLU A 106 4.36 -4.40 9.43
N LEU A 107 3.83 -3.16 9.38
CA LEU A 107 3.18 -2.64 8.18
C LEU A 107 4.15 -2.51 7.01
N CYS A 108 5.35 -1.99 7.28
CA CYS A 108 6.40 -1.85 6.27
C CYS A 108 6.82 -3.21 5.69
N GLU A 109 7.00 -4.23 6.54
CA GLU A 109 7.32 -5.59 6.11
C GLU A 109 6.18 -6.19 5.26
N ALA A 110 4.94 -6.06 5.71
CA ALA A 110 3.77 -6.53 4.98
C ALA A 110 3.64 -5.85 3.60
N MET A 111 3.91 -4.54 3.52
CA MET A 111 3.92 -3.78 2.27
C MET A 111 5.06 -4.22 1.35
N GLY A 112 6.27 -4.40 1.88
CA GLY A 112 7.41 -4.91 1.12
C GLY A 112 7.09 -6.26 0.47
N ALA A 113 6.50 -7.18 1.24
CA ALA A 113 6.08 -8.48 0.75
C ALA A 113 4.94 -8.38 -0.29
N ALA A 114 3.99 -7.47 -0.11
CA ALA A 114 2.93 -7.21 -1.09
C ALA A 114 3.48 -6.65 -2.41
N ILE A 115 4.39 -5.68 -2.35
CA ILE A 115 5.06 -5.10 -3.53
C ILE A 115 5.85 -6.17 -4.28
N ALA A 116 6.63 -6.98 -3.57
CA ALA A 116 7.39 -8.07 -4.17
C ALA A 116 6.47 -9.05 -4.90
N HIS A 117 5.36 -9.45 -4.27
CA HIS A 117 4.39 -10.34 -4.88
C HIS A 117 3.76 -9.76 -6.16
N LEU A 118 3.33 -8.49 -6.13
CA LEU A 118 2.75 -7.84 -7.31
C LEU A 118 3.75 -7.75 -8.46
N ARG A 119 5.03 -7.46 -8.16
CA ARG A 119 6.08 -7.43 -9.19
C ARG A 119 6.31 -8.79 -9.83
N LEU A 120 6.38 -9.86 -9.02
CA LEU A 120 6.52 -11.22 -9.52
C LEU A 120 5.31 -11.63 -10.38
N ALA A 121 4.10 -11.31 -9.93
CA ALA A 121 2.87 -11.59 -10.69
C ALA A 121 2.85 -10.84 -12.03
N SER A 122 3.22 -9.55 -12.05
CA SER A 122 3.32 -8.76 -13.29
C SER A 122 4.37 -9.31 -14.26
N ALA A 123 5.51 -9.78 -13.76
CA ALA A 123 6.55 -10.39 -14.60
C ALA A 123 6.06 -11.72 -15.22
N ALA A 124 5.37 -12.56 -14.45
CA ALA A 124 4.81 -13.82 -14.95
C ALA A 124 3.73 -13.63 -16.03
N LEU A 125 2.96 -12.53 -15.95
CA LEU A 125 1.93 -12.18 -16.93
C LEU A 125 2.48 -11.51 -18.21
N THR A 126 3.79 -11.23 -18.26
CA THR A 126 4.44 -10.63 -19.44
C THR A 126 5.39 -11.65 -20.10
N PRO A 127 4.88 -12.73 -20.74
CA PRO A 127 5.74 -13.63 -21.49
C PRO A 127 6.25 -12.91 -22.75
N GLY A 128 7.57 -12.75 -22.86
CA GLY A 128 8.23 -12.34 -24.10
C GLY A 128 8.35 -10.83 -24.34
N ARG A 129 9.31 -10.19 -23.68
CA ARG A 129 10.13 -9.17 -24.37
C ARG A 129 11.46 -9.82 -24.67
N GLU A 130 11.49 -10.60 -25.76
CA GLU A 130 12.73 -11.09 -26.34
C GLU A 130 13.69 -9.90 -26.53
N LEU A 131 14.91 -10.05 -25.99
CA LEU A 131 16.02 -9.19 -26.34
C LEU A 131 16.21 -9.25 -27.87
N PRO A 132 16.38 -8.11 -28.56
CA PRO A 132 16.73 -8.17 -29.98
C PRO A 132 18.03 -8.97 -30.10
N ALA A 133 17.94 -10.10 -30.81
CA ALA A 133 19.07 -10.95 -31.12
C ALA A 133 20.19 -10.08 -31.67
N SER A 134 21.32 -10.10 -30.97
CA SER A 134 22.57 -9.52 -31.43
C SER A 134 22.85 -10.10 -32.81
N HIS A 135 22.80 -9.27 -33.84
CA HIS A 135 23.13 -9.66 -35.20
C HIS A 135 24.66 -9.78 -35.29
N PRO A 136 25.28 -10.96 -35.46
CA PRO A 136 26.69 -11.03 -35.77
C PRO A 136 26.84 -10.68 -37.26
N ALA A 137 27.25 -9.44 -37.55
CA ALA A 137 27.69 -9.08 -38.89
C ALA A 137 29.01 -9.81 -39.19
N VAL A 138 28.91 -11.03 -39.74
CA VAL A 138 30.01 -11.73 -40.39
C VAL A 138 30.33 -10.97 -41.68
N ARG A 139 31.38 -10.14 -41.68
CA ARG A 139 31.98 -9.64 -42.92
C ARG A 139 32.95 -10.70 -43.45
N SER A 140 32.52 -11.38 -44.50
CA SER A 140 33.37 -12.24 -45.33
C SER A 140 34.51 -11.42 -45.93
N VAL A 141 35.74 -11.89 -45.71
CA VAL A 141 36.94 -11.52 -46.46
C VAL A 141 36.77 -11.98 -47.91
N ARG A 142 37.13 -11.14 -48.88
CA ARG A 142 37.40 -11.57 -50.26
C ARG A 142 38.90 -11.43 -50.53
N PRO A 143 39.57 -12.43 -51.13
CA PRO A 143 40.93 -12.30 -51.61
C PRO A 143 40.94 -11.81 -53.07
N GLU A 144 41.81 -10.86 -53.38
CA GLU A 144 42.54 -10.74 -54.65
C GLU A 144 43.99 -10.38 -54.32
#